data_AF-A0A814GXZ5-F1
#
_entry.id   AF-A0A814GXZ5-F1
#
_cell.length_a   1.000
_cell.length_b   1.000
_cell.length_c   1.000
_cell.angle_alpha   90.00
_cell.angle_beta   90.00
_cell.angle_gamma   90.00
#
_symmetry.space_group_name_H-M   'P 1'
#
loop_
_entity.id
_entity.type
_entity.pdbx_description
1 polymer ?
#
loop_
_entity_poly.entity_id
_entity_poly.type
_entity_poly.pdbx_seq_one_letter_code
_entity_poly.pdbx_strand_id
1 'polypeptide(L)'
;MDSVGRARGRGRANLFNLTGQSDTSPRPGAFANAAAAASSFSGTSSASSIQASSTPTEKQPSTSIGTTFEPISSTTKSTVDKPRRGNAPVIMTAPRGKGVEHLVSDFATLSTAERQTGSGRGTPWSYSALPKTKPTHIDDKRGVSGDPISIVANYIRILSKPSWQLFQYHIDFNPEEMVIQRKMRREMVLQHKNVLKDVAFDGTTLYSFEYIGDERTFQCQHTVTGDPIEMRLRLTAKNSPDSPNFFHLANLIVRKLLELSGLRLIGRNYYQFDRKVDLERYRLTLFPGFLTNVNIYEGSLMINVDLSHKVLNKTTVFNRLQDIFTQFVDFKRAQDEATKELVGQIVLTTYNSKTYKIDEIAWDKSPNYAFKKRDGTDETLVKYYYDRYQLKIEDTTQPLLISKPSKKDRRAGQTGPLMLIPELCCVTGISDVMRSDFQFMKELAHHTHIGPMARFEKLTEFCHDVQK
;
A
#
# COMPACT_ATOMS: atom_id res chain seq x y z
N MET A 1 61.23 9.50 -41.66
CA MET A 1 60.74 10.84 -41.30
C MET A 1 59.38 11.00 -41.94
N ASP A 2 58.35 11.19 -41.13
CA ASP A 2 57.27 10.20 -41.14
C ASP A 2 55.86 10.75 -41.36
N SER A 3 54.97 9.80 -41.65
CA SER A 3 53.51 9.85 -41.53
C SER A 3 52.73 10.74 -42.53
N VAL A 4 52.04 10.05 -43.43
CA VAL A 4 50.96 10.59 -44.26
C VAL A 4 49.63 10.48 -43.51
N GLY A 5 48.81 11.54 -43.53
CA GLY A 5 47.40 11.48 -43.13
C GLY A 5 46.47 11.41 -44.34
N ARG A 6 45.39 10.60 -44.25
CA ARG A 6 44.20 10.71 -45.13
C ARG A 6 42.96 10.06 -44.49
N ALA A 7 41.80 10.23 -45.11
CA ALA A 7 40.49 10.17 -44.45
C ALA A 7 39.48 9.21 -45.10
N ARG A 8 38.41 8.92 -44.34
CA ARG A 8 37.04 8.51 -44.74
C ARG A 8 36.86 7.46 -45.86
N GLY A 9 36.22 6.35 -45.52
CA GLY A 9 35.54 5.46 -46.47
C GLY A 9 34.24 4.87 -45.87
N ARG A 10 33.20 4.70 -46.70
CA ARG A 10 31.99 3.91 -46.39
C ARG A 10 32.02 2.62 -47.21
N GLY A 11 31.48 1.53 -46.68
CA GLY A 11 31.27 0.29 -47.44
C GLY A 11 30.11 -0.52 -46.89
N ARG A 12 29.20 -0.96 -47.78
CA ARG A 12 28.08 -1.88 -47.51
C ARG A 12 28.12 -2.92 -48.63
N ALA A 13 27.98 -4.20 -48.32
CA ALA A 13 27.74 -5.24 -49.32
C ALA A 13 26.90 -6.36 -48.71
N ASN A 14 25.96 -6.88 -49.49
CA ASN A 14 25.26 -8.14 -49.22
C ASN A 14 25.90 -9.25 -50.08
N LEU A 15 25.67 -10.51 -49.71
CA LEU A 15 25.56 -11.59 -50.69
C LEU A 15 24.45 -12.55 -50.24
N PHE A 16 23.90 -13.34 -51.18
CA PHE A 16 22.62 -14.05 -51.02
C PHE A 16 22.68 -15.43 -51.68
N ASN A 17 22.04 -16.43 -51.05
CA ASN A 17 21.58 -17.75 -51.53
C ASN A 17 22.38 -18.59 -52.55
N LEU A 18 22.40 -19.91 -52.30
CA LEU A 18 22.16 -20.94 -53.32
C LEU A 18 21.48 -22.20 -52.72
N THR A 19 20.83 -22.99 -53.57
CA THR A 19 20.00 -24.20 -53.32
C THR A 19 20.82 -25.44 -52.90
N GLY A 20 20.28 -26.54 -52.36
CA GLY A 20 18.90 -26.88 -51.96
C GLY A 20 18.39 -28.23 -52.53
N GLN A 21 18.25 -29.29 -51.70
CA GLN A 21 17.54 -30.56 -52.02
C GLN A 21 17.29 -31.42 -50.74
N SER A 22 16.64 -32.59 -50.86
CA SER A 22 16.05 -33.39 -49.75
C SER A 22 16.18 -34.91 -49.95
N ASP A 23 16.32 -35.72 -48.87
CA ASP A 23 15.46 -36.93 -48.68
C ASP A 23 15.55 -37.72 -47.32
N THR A 24 14.40 -38.33 -47.00
CA THR A 24 14.05 -39.53 -46.17
C THR A 24 14.92 -40.15 -45.03
N SER A 25 14.46 -39.99 -43.77
CA SER A 25 14.07 -41.06 -42.77
C SER A 25 15.08 -42.15 -42.25
N PRO A 26 14.79 -42.97 -41.19
CA PRO A 26 13.57 -43.14 -40.37
C PRO A 26 13.76 -43.12 -38.81
N ARG A 27 12.74 -43.61 -38.08
CA ARG A 27 12.47 -43.51 -36.60
C ARG A 27 12.75 -44.85 -35.87
N PRO A 28 12.81 -44.91 -34.50
CA PRO A 28 11.61 -45.04 -33.63
C PRO A 28 11.74 -44.25 -32.28
N GLY A 29 10.75 -44.06 -31.38
CA GLY A 29 9.29 -44.27 -31.28
C GLY A 29 8.81 -43.59 -29.96
N ALA A 30 7.70 -42.82 -29.91
CA ALA A 30 6.34 -43.19 -29.40
C ALA A 30 6.31 -43.72 -27.93
N PHE A 31 5.43 -43.34 -26.99
CA PHE A 31 4.10 -42.67 -26.92
C PHE A 31 4.06 -41.70 -25.69
N ALA A 32 3.35 -40.57 -25.62
CA ALA A 32 1.91 -40.22 -25.63
C ALA A 32 1.14 -40.36 -24.28
N ASN A 33 0.52 -39.25 -23.83
CA ASN A 33 -0.60 -39.05 -22.87
C ASN A 33 -0.61 -39.73 -21.49
N ALA A 34 -0.87 -38.95 -20.42
CA ALA A 34 -2.11 -39.05 -19.59
C ALA A 34 -2.11 -38.14 -18.33
N ALA A 35 -3.30 -38.00 -17.74
CA ALA A 35 -3.66 -37.14 -16.61
C ALA A 35 -2.91 -37.41 -15.28
N ALA A 36 -2.64 -36.33 -14.53
CA ALA A 36 -2.32 -36.39 -13.11
C ALA A 36 -3.62 -36.44 -12.27
N ALA A 37 -4.11 -37.65 -12.00
CA ALA A 37 -5.17 -37.89 -11.01
C ALA A 37 -4.58 -38.08 -9.60
N ALA A 38 -5.43 -37.96 -8.56
CA ALA A 38 -4.98 -38.01 -7.18
C ALA A 38 -4.89 -39.44 -6.61
N SER A 39 -3.78 -39.73 -5.92
CA SER A 39 -3.65 -40.71 -4.84
C SER A 39 -2.49 -40.26 -3.94
N SER A 40 -2.53 -40.25 -2.60
CA SER A 40 -3.13 -41.13 -1.60
C SER A 40 -2.49 -42.52 -1.57
N PHE A 41 -1.45 -42.68 -0.73
CA PHE A 41 -0.86 -43.98 -0.39
C PHE A 41 -1.14 -44.32 1.08
N SER A 42 -1.24 -45.62 1.39
CA SER A 42 -1.79 -46.11 2.65
C SER A 42 -1.03 -47.32 3.20
N GLY A 43 -1.16 -47.53 4.51
CA GLY A 43 -0.66 -48.69 5.25
C GLY A 43 -0.65 -48.40 6.76
N THR A 44 -1.04 -49.31 7.65
CA THR A 44 -1.54 -50.69 7.48
C THR A 44 -2.24 -51.15 8.77
N SER A 45 -3.32 -51.96 8.65
CA SER A 45 -3.85 -52.92 9.66
C SER A 45 -4.26 -52.40 11.07
N SER A 46 -5.22 -52.98 11.78
CA SER A 46 -6.20 -54.06 11.50
C SER A 46 -7.39 -53.91 12.46
N ALA A 47 -8.50 -54.62 12.20
CA ALA A 47 -9.76 -54.48 12.94
C ALA A 47 -10.14 -55.72 13.77
N SER A 48 -10.95 -55.50 14.80
CA SER A 48 -11.88 -56.51 15.37
C SER A 48 -13.00 -55.81 16.16
N SER A 49 -14.18 -56.44 16.24
CA SER A 49 -15.41 -55.86 16.82
C SER A 49 -16.33 -56.95 17.40
N ILE A 50 -16.91 -56.71 18.58
CA ILE A 50 -17.92 -57.56 19.24
C ILE A 50 -19.01 -56.68 19.88
N GLN A 51 -20.20 -57.27 20.11
CA GLN A 51 -21.50 -56.61 20.34
C GLN A 51 -21.83 -56.36 21.84
N ALA A 52 -23.04 -55.84 22.11
CA ALA A 52 -23.52 -55.35 23.42
C ALA A 52 -24.65 -56.19 24.04
N SER A 53 -24.99 -55.96 25.33
CA SER A 53 -26.39 -56.02 25.86
C SER A 53 -26.57 -55.58 27.34
N SER A 54 -27.74 -54.96 27.61
CA SER A 54 -28.57 -54.91 28.85
C SER A 54 -28.01 -54.57 30.26
N THR A 55 -28.32 -53.34 30.75
CA THR A 55 -29.29 -52.94 31.85
C THR A 55 -29.60 -53.89 33.04
N PRO A 56 -30.11 -53.43 34.23
CA PRO A 56 -30.85 -52.16 34.52
C PRO A 56 -30.60 -51.44 35.89
N THR A 57 -31.35 -50.34 36.14
CA THR A 57 -31.61 -49.63 37.43
C THR A 57 -30.41 -49.01 38.18
N GLU A 58 -30.47 -47.84 38.84
CA GLU A 58 -31.54 -46.88 39.21
C GLU A 58 -30.88 -45.45 39.38
N LYS A 59 -31.48 -44.30 39.73
CA LYS A 59 -32.82 -43.81 40.16
C LYS A 59 -32.95 -42.29 39.82
N GLN A 60 -33.98 -41.59 40.31
CA GLN A 60 -34.03 -40.12 40.50
C GLN A 60 -34.45 -39.79 41.95
N PRO A 61 -34.50 -38.51 42.37
CA PRO A 61 -35.71 -37.71 42.12
C PRO A 61 -35.45 -36.32 41.50
N SER A 62 -36.53 -35.67 41.07
CA SER A 62 -36.56 -34.36 40.40
C SER A 62 -37.29 -33.31 41.23
N THR A 63 -37.16 -32.04 40.86
CA THR A 63 -38.19 -31.01 41.10
C THR A 63 -38.21 -30.02 39.95
N SER A 64 -39.42 -29.63 39.54
CA SER A 64 -39.69 -28.65 38.48
C SER A 64 -40.94 -27.85 38.83
N ILE A 65 -41.04 -26.59 38.38
CA ILE A 65 -42.24 -25.75 38.47
C ILE A 65 -42.36 -24.94 37.16
N GLY A 66 -43.57 -24.86 36.58
CA GLY A 66 -43.94 -23.97 35.45
C GLY A 66 -44.27 -22.55 35.94
N THR A 67 -45.22 -21.77 35.41
CA THR A 67 -46.17 -21.83 34.27
C THR A 67 -46.79 -20.40 34.16
N THR A 68 -47.38 -19.85 33.09
CA THR A 68 -47.82 -20.33 31.75
C THR A 68 -47.72 -19.15 30.75
N PHE A 69 -47.96 -19.39 29.45
CA PHE A 69 -48.40 -18.36 28.48
C PHE A 69 -49.86 -17.91 28.74
N GLU A 70 -50.27 -16.75 28.22
CA GLU A 70 -51.32 -16.62 27.17
C GLU A 70 -51.53 -15.13 26.75
N PRO A 71 -52.14 -14.82 25.58
CA PRO A 71 -52.20 -13.47 24.99
C PRO A 71 -53.61 -12.83 25.00
N ILE A 72 -53.75 -11.65 24.38
CA ILE A 72 -55.05 -11.03 24.03
C ILE A 72 -55.05 -10.62 22.55
N SER A 73 -56.21 -10.70 21.89
CA SER A 73 -56.38 -10.42 20.45
C SER A 73 -57.70 -9.72 20.10
N SER A 74 -57.73 -9.01 18.96
CA SER A 74 -58.95 -8.68 18.18
C SER A 74 -58.54 -8.04 16.84
N THR A 75 -59.08 -8.27 15.62
CA THR A 75 -60.33 -8.86 15.07
C THR A 75 -61.27 -7.79 14.49
N THR A 76 -61.65 -7.76 13.20
CA THR A 76 -61.17 -8.42 11.95
C THR A 76 -61.74 -7.64 10.73
N LYS A 77 -61.11 -7.73 9.53
CA LYS A 77 -61.80 -7.80 8.21
C LYS A 77 -60.84 -8.09 7.04
N SER A 78 -61.37 -8.61 5.93
CA SER A 78 -60.61 -9.20 4.82
C SER A 78 -61.29 -9.04 3.44
N THR A 79 -60.52 -8.87 2.37
CA THR A 79 -60.94 -9.05 0.95
C THR A 79 -59.75 -9.30 0.00
N VAL A 80 -59.64 -10.56 -0.46
CA VAL A 80 -59.31 -11.05 -1.83
C VAL A 80 -58.17 -10.41 -2.69
N ASP A 81 -57.16 -11.25 -2.95
CA ASP A 81 -56.26 -11.41 -4.12
C ASP A 81 -55.69 -10.25 -4.96
N LYS A 82 -54.35 -10.23 -5.04
CA LYS A 82 -53.57 -10.49 -6.29
C LYS A 82 -52.08 -10.82 -5.98
N PRO A 83 -51.36 -11.53 -6.86
CA PRO A 83 -50.04 -12.09 -6.51
C PRO A 83 -48.92 -11.04 -6.42
N ARG A 84 -48.02 -11.22 -5.45
CA ARG A 84 -46.84 -10.37 -5.24
C ARG A 84 -45.83 -10.51 -6.39
N ARG A 85 -45.33 -9.38 -6.90
CA ARG A 85 -44.03 -9.33 -7.58
C ARG A 85 -42.92 -9.64 -6.56
N GLY A 86 -41.85 -10.30 -7.00
CA GLY A 86 -40.73 -10.69 -6.14
C GLY A 86 -39.99 -9.49 -5.53
N ASN A 87 -39.42 -9.68 -4.34
CA ASN A 87 -38.60 -8.67 -3.69
C ASN A 87 -37.35 -8.38 -4.52
N ALA A 88 -37.15 -7.12 -4.91
CA ALA A 88 -35.84 -6.65 -5.36
C ALA A 88 -34.85 -6.67 -4.18
N PRO A 89 -33.54 -6.89 -4.43
CA PRO A 89 -32.53 -6.75 -3.39
C PRO A 89 -32.51 -5.31 -2.86
N VAL A 90 -32.31 -5.14 -1.55
CA VAL A 90 -32.18 -3.82 -0.93
C VAL A 90 -30.86 -3.20 -1.36
N ILE A 91 -30.88 -2.47 -2.47
CA ILE A 91 -29.81 -1.54 -2.81
C ILE A 91 -29.86 -0.44 -1.76
N MET A 92 -28.88 -0.40 -0.85
CA MET A 92 -28.64 0.77 -0.02
C MET A 92 -28.21 1.92 -0.93
N THR A 93 -29.18 2.72 -1.37
CA THR A 93 -28.93 4.01 -2.00
C THR A 93 -28.24 4.90 -0.99
N ALA A 94 -26.93 5.06 -1.13
CA ALA A 94 -26.15 5.93 -0.27
C ALA A 94 -26.80 7.34 -0.27
N PRO A 95 -27.08 7.93 0.92
CA PRO A 95 -27.57 9.30 0.98
C PRO A 95 -26.53 10.22 0.31
N ARG A 96 -27.00 11.21 -0.45
CA ARG A 96 -26.10 12.17 -1.11
C ARG A 96 -25.37 12.98 -0.05
N GLY A 97 -24.11 12.63 0.21
CA GLY A 97 -23.25 13.33 1.18
C GLY A 97 -23.14 14.81 0.84
N LYS A 98 -23.54 15.67 1.78
CA LYS A 98 -23.33 17.12 1.73
C LYS A 98 -21.92 17.41 2.28
N GLY A 99 -20.89 17.21 1.45
CA GLY A 99 -19.49 17.24 1.89
C GLY A 99 -18.48 17.60 0.79
N VAL A 100 -18.84 18.48 -0.15
CA VAL A 100 -17.99 18.83 -1.31
C VAL A 100 -17.85 20.36 -1.49
N GLU A 101 -18.05 21.15 -0.44
CA GLU A 101 -18.12 22.62 -0.57
C GLU A 101 -16.77 23.33 -0.33
N HIS A 102 -15.73 22.63 0.15
CA HIS A 102 -14.43 23.21 0.49
C HIS A 102 -13.18 22.36 0.15
N LEU A 103 -13.19 21.57 -0.94
CA LEU A 103 -12.01 20.75 -1.30
C LEU A 103 -10.77 21.56 -1.75
N VAL A 104 -10.92 22.83 -2.14
CA VAL A 104 -9.87 23.57 -2.88
C VAL A 104 -8.59 23.84 -2.08
N SER A 105 -8.68 24.10 -0.77
CA SER A 105 -7.47 24.26 0.08
C SER A 105 -6.64 22.98 0.10
N ASP A 106 -7.34 21.85 0.11
CA ASP A 106 -6.78 20.54 0.42
C ASP A 106 -6.29 19.86 -0.86
N PHE A 107 -6.98 20.05 -1.96
CA PHE A 107 -6.60 19.59 -3.29
C PHE A 107 -5.48 20.44 -3.90
N ALA A 108 -5.34 21.71 -3.53
CA ALA A 108 -4.15 22.49 -3.87
C ALA A 108 -2.84 21.94 -3.24
N THR A 109 -2.93 21.07 -2.23
CA THR A 109 -1.76 20.34 -1.70
C THR A 109 -1.39 19.10 -2.52
N LEU A 110 -2.25 18.65 -3.45
CA LEU A 110 -2.06 17.43 -4.27
C LEU A 110 -1.03 17.63 -5.39
N SER A 111 0.23 17.45 -5.03
CA SER A 111 1.28 17.15 -6.00
C SER A 111 1.07 15.75 -6.60
N THR A 112 1.08 15.61 -7.93
CA THR A 112 1.41 14.30 -8.55
C THR A 112 2.88 13.92 -8.27
N ALA A 113 3.70 14.90 -7.91
CA ALA A 113 5.16 14.84 -7.85
C ALA A 113 5.74 14.96 -6.42
N GLU A 114 5.09 14.38 -5.40
CA GLU A 114 5.60 14.22 -4.02
C GLU A 114 4.74 13.19 -3.25
N ARG A 115 5.24 12.23 -2.46
CA ARG A 115 6.62 11.71 -2.29
C ARG A 115 6.72 10.32 -2.91
N GLN A 116 7.37 10.16 -4.06
CA GLN A 116 7.88 8.82 -4.42
C GLN A 116 9.08 8.49 -3.52
N THR A 117 8.97 7.47 -2.67
CA THR A 117 10.10 6.89 -1.91
C THR A 117 11.00 6.02 -2.82
N GLY A 118 11.55 6.67 -3.86
CA GLY A 118 12.54 6.11 -4.77
C GLY A 118 12.02 5.01 -5.70
N SER A 119 10.72 4.90 -5.96
CA SER A 119 10.29 4.12 -7.13
C SER A 119 10.97 4.74 -8.35
N GLY A 120 11.71 3.95 -9.12
CA GLY A 120 12.60 4.51 -10.14
C GLY A 120 11.84 5.24 -11.23
N ARG A 121 12.53 6.16 -11.93
CA ARG A 121 12.14 6.62 -13.27
C ARG A 121 12.30 5.47 -14.28
N GLY A 122 11.48 4.43 -14.14
CA GLY A 122 11.01 3.71 -15.31
C GLY A 122 10.17 4.65 -16.16
N THR A 123 10.04 4.37 -17.44
CA THR A 123 9.05 5.03 -18.30
C THR A 123 7.67 5.00 -17.63
N PRO A 124 6.84 6.06 -17.77
CA PRO A 124 5.45 5.99 -17.36
C PRO A 124 4.83 4.72 -17.94
N TRP A 125 4.27 3.86 -17.07
CA TRP A 125 3.83 2.54 -17.49
C TRP A 125 2.58 2.72 -18.36
N SER A 126 2.76 2.73 -19.68
CA SER A 126 1.71 3.13 -20.60
C SER A 126 0.63 2.06 -20.66
N TYR A 127 -0.56 2.34 -20.12
CA TYR A 127 -1.68 1.38 -20.16
C TYR A 127 -2.14 1.09 -21.59
N SER A 128 -1.76 1.92 -22.58
CA SER A 128 -1.90 1.61 -24.01
C SER A 128 -1.16 0.33 -24.45
N ALA A 129 -0.25 -0.17 -23.62
CA ALA A 129 0.51 -1.40 -23.80
C ALA A 129 0.32 -2.40 -22.63
N LEU A 130 -0.80 -2.32 -21.88
CA LEU A 130 -1.24 -3.48 -21.11
C LEU A 130 -1.55 -4.62 -22.10
N PRO A 131 -1.00 -5.85 -21.90
CA PRO A 131 -1.33 -6.96 -22.76
C PRO A 131 -2.84 -7.28 -22.64
N LYS A 132 -3.53 -7.37 -23.78
CA LYS A 132 -4.91 -7.86 -23.84
C LYS A 132 -4.92 -9.37 -23.56
N THR A 133 -4.91 -9.74 -22.29
CA THR A 133 -4.90 -11.13 -21.80
C THR A 133 -6.26 -11.81 -21.91
N LYS A 134 -7.36 -11.04 -22.00
CA LYS A 134 -8.69 -11.55 -22.36
C LYS A 134 -8.65 -12.04 -23.82
N PRO A 135 -8.87 -13.34 -24.10
CA PRO A 135 -8.88 -13.86 -25.47
C PRO A 135 -9.99 -13.22 -26.30
N THR A 136 -9.72 -12.93 -27.57
CA THR A 136 -10.64 -12.20 -28.47
C THR A 136 -11.92 -12.97 -28.81
N HIS A 137 -11.97 -14.28 -28.58
CA HIS A 137 -13.15 -15.13 -28.81
C HIS A 137 -14.05 -15.29 -27.56
N ILE A 138 -13.67 -14.70 -26.42
CA ILE A 138 -14.45 -14.77 -25.17
C ILE A 138 -15.12 -13.42 -24.96
N ASP A 139 -16.30 -13.19 -25.53
CA ASP A 139 -17.02 -11.92 -25.30
C ASP A 139 -17.50 -11.80 -23.85
N ASP A 140 -18.12 -12.86 -23.33
CA ASP A 140 -18.57 -13.00 -21.94
C ASP A 140 -17.76 -14.07 -21.19
N LYS A 141 -17.53 -13.85 -19.90
CA LYS A 141 -16.80 -14.75 -18.98
C LYS A 141 -17.69 -15.31 -17.86
N ARG A 142 -18.99 -15.02 -17.87
CA ARG A 142 -19.95 -15.51 -16.86
C ARG A 142 -20.26 -16.99 -17.07
N GLY A 143 -20.15 -17.79 -16.01
CA GLY A 143 -20.65 -19.16 -15.97
C GLY A 143 -22.19 -19.20 -15.82
N VAL A 144 -22.77 -20.37 -16.07
CA VAL A 144 -24.23 -20.60 -16.06
C VAL A 144 -24.67 -21.78 -15.18
N SER A 145 -23.74 -22.36 -14.40
CA SER A 145 -23.98 -23.53 -13.55
C SER A 145 -24.07 -23.19 -12.07
N GLY A 146 -24.88 -23.96 -11.33
CA GLY A 146 -25.12 -23.80 -9.89
C GLY A 146 -26.25 -22.81 -9.57
N ASP A 147 -26.66 -22.77 -8.30
CA ASP A 147 -27.76 -21.94 -7.83
C ASP A 147 -27.34 -20.48 -7.59
N PRO A 148 -28.20 -19.49 -7.90
CA PRO A 148 -27.88 -18.07 -7.73
C PRO A 148 -27.90 -17.65 -6.25
N ILE A 149 -26.72 -17.38 -5.69
CA ILE A 149 -26.56 -16.85 -4.33
C ILE A 149 -26.31 -15.33 -4.34
N SER A 150 -26.84 -14.63 -3.32
CA SER A 150 -26.51 -13.23 -3.07
C SER A 150 -25.24 -13.14 -2.23
N ILE A 151 -24.24 -12.39 -2.68
CA ILE A 151 -22.96 -12.19 -1.99
C ILE A 151 -22.61 -10.70 -1.93
N VAL A 152 -21.95 -10.31 -0.83
CA VAL A 152 -21.30 -9.01 -0.69
C VAL A 152 -19.79 -9.17 -0.89
N ALA A 153 -19.15 -8.13 -1.43
CA ALA A 153 -17.71 -8.08 -1.64
C ALA A 153 -17.15 -6.76 -1.09
N ASN A 154 -15.87 -6.74 -0.73
CA ASN A 154 -15.20 -5.59 -0.13
C ASN A 154 -14.78 -4.53 -1.17
N TYR A 155 -15.73 -4.15 -2.03
CA TYR A 155 -15.56 -3.24 -3.17
C TYR A 155 -16.58 -2.11 -3.10
N ILE A 156 -16.10 -0.88 -2.91
CA ILE A 156 -16.90 0.33 -2.88
C ILE A 156 -16.90 0.92 -4.29
N ARG A 157 -18.07 1.08 -4.92
CA ARG A 157 -18.18 1.74 -6.23
C ARG A 157 -18.03 3.25 -6.08
N ILE A 158 -17.10 3.84 -6.83
CA ILE A 158 -17.03 5.31 -6.96
C ILE A 158 -18.08 5.72 -8.00
N LEU A 159 -19.14 6.41 -7.55
CA LEU A 159 -20.22 6.85 -8.43
C LEU A 159 -19.77 8.04 -9.29
N SER A 160 -19.38 7.78 -10.53
CA SER A 160 -19.12 8.81 -11.54
C SER A 160 -20.41 9.44 -12.06
N LYS A 161 -20.34 10.70 -12.53
CA LYS A 161 -21.39 11.24 -13.43
C LYS A 161 -21.23 10.57 -14.80
N PRO A 162 -22.30 10.38 -15.60
CA PRO A 162 -22.23 9.66 -16.89
C PRO A 162 -21.21 10.22 -17.90
N SER A 163 -20.86 11.50 -17.79
CA SER A 163 -19.90 12.21 -18.66
C SER A 163 -18.62 12.60 -17.92
N TRP A 164 -18.05 11.71 -17.10
CA TRP A 164 -16.75 11.94 -16.47
C TRP A 164 -15.61 11.98 -17.50
N GLN A 165 -15.11 13.19 -17.75
CA GLN A 165 -13.95 13.49 -18.55
C GLN A 165 -12.98 14.32 -17.70
N LEU A 166 -11.67 14.04 -17.82
CA LEU A 166 -10.62 14.70 -17.06
C LEU A 166 -9.85 15.66 -17.96
N PHE A 167 -10.04 16.95 -17.75
CA PHE A 167 -9.36 18.01 -18.47
C PHE A 167 -7.97 18.23 -17.87
N GLN A 168 -6.95 18.17 -18.71
CA GLN A 168 -5.55 18.32 -18.34
C GLN A 168 -4.99 19.59 -18.97
N TYR A 169 -4.50 20.49 -18.13
CA TYR A 169 -3.98 21.81 -18.48
C TYR A 169 -2.49 21.90 -18.19
N HIS A 170 -1.73 22.49 -19.09
CA HIS A 170 -0.41 23.02 -18.79
C HIS A 170 -0.55 24.40 -18.14
N ILE A 171 0.31 24.72 -17.17
CA ILE A 171 0.37 26.06 -16.57
C ILE A 171 1.73 26.70 -16.82
N ASP A 172 1.69 27.78 -17.57
CA ASP A 172 2.80 28.71 -17.77
C ASP A 172 2.67 29.90 -16.80
N PHE A 173 3.81 30.46 -16.37
CA PHE A 173 3.86 31.69 -15.58
C PHE A 173 4.78 32.70 -16.29
N ASN A 174 4.37 33.96 -16.36
CA ASN A 174 5.16 35.03 -16.94
C ASN A 174 5.31 36.19 -15.93
N PRO A 175 6.54 36.58 -15.55
CA PRO A 175 7.83 35.98 -15.91
C PRO A 175 8.11 34.67 -15.15
N GLU A 176 8.55 33.61 -15.84
CA GLU A 176 8.79 32.29 -15.21
C GLU A 176 9.93 32.32 -14.17
N GLU A 177 10.93 33.19 -14.39
CA GLU A 177 12.08 33.45 -13.51
C GLU A 177 11.67 33.73 -12.05
N MET A 178 10.52 34.37 -11.84
CA MET A 178 10.02 34.72 -10.50
C MET A 178 9.22 33.57 -9.85
N VAL A 179 8.87 32.53 -10.60
CA VAL A 179 7.97 31.44 -10.15
C VAL A 179 8.63 30.07 -10.27
N ILE A 180 9.96 30.00 -10.10
CA ILE A 180 10.76 28.75 -10.17
C ILE A 180 10.31 27.74 -9.08
N GLN A 181 9.93 28.20 -7.89
CA GLN A 181 9.60 27.31 -6.77
C GLN A 181 8.22 26.67 -6.91
N ARG A 182 8.13 25.33 -6.78
CA ARG A 182 6.87 24.57 -6.76
C ARG A 182 5.84 25.11 -5.76
N LYS A 183 6.30 25.55 -4.57
CA LYS A 183 5.45 26.16 -3.54
C LYS A 183 4.78 27.45 -4.05
N MET A 184 5.57 28.35 -4.62
CA MET A 184 5.10 29.59 -5.27
C MET A 184 4.04 29.29 -6.34
N ARG A 185 4.29 28.32 -7.24
CA ARG A 185 3.31 27.94 -8.28
C ARG A 185 1.97 27.48 -7.70
N ARG A 186 1.97 26.70 -6.61
CA ARG A 186 0.73 26.28 -5.93
C ARG A 186 0.02 27.46 -5.26
N GLU A 187 0.77 28.39 -4.69
CA GLU A 187 0.22 29.62 -4.09
C GLU A 187 -0.47 30.51 -5.14
N MET A 188 0.08 30.63 -6.34
CA MET A 188 -0.58 31.37 -7.45
C MET A 188 -1.90 30.72 -7.85
N VAL A 189 -1.95 29.39 -8.03
CA VAL A 189 -3.19 28.66 -8.34
C VAL A 189 -4.24 28.85 -7.24
N LEU A 190 -3.82 28.88 -5.97
CA LEU A 190 -4.69 29.12 -4.81
C LEU A 190 -5.35 30.51 -4.77
N GLN A 191 -4.72 31.55 -5.34
CA GLN A 191 -5.33 32.88 -5.44
C GLN A 191 -6.64 32.84 -6.25
N HIS A 192 -6.75 31.91 -7.20
CA HIS A 192 -7.92 31.75 -8.06
C HIS A 192 -8.87 30.61 -7.64
N LYS A 193 -8.81 30.16 -6.38
CA LYS A 193 -9.67 29.09 -5.80
C LYS A 193 -11.17 29.24 -6.05
N ASN A 194 -11.66 30.45 -6.28
CA ASN A 194 -13.07 30.74 -6.56
C ASN A 194 -13.50 30.28 -7.97
N VAL A 195 -12.55 30.19 -8.91
CA VAL A 195 -12.74 29.79 -10.32
C VAL A 195 -12.12 28.42 -10.58
N LEU A 196 -10.93 28.15 -10.02
CA LEU A 196 -10.23 26.87 -10.10
C LEU A 196 -10.65 25.96 -8.94
N LYS A 197 -11.90 25.49 -8.97
CA LYS A 197 -12.46 24.58 -7.96
C LYS A 197 -12.06 23.14 -8.21
N ASP A 198 -11.85 22.39 -7.12
CA ASP A 198 -11.61 20.94 -7.09
C ASP A 198 -10.48 20.44 -8.02
N VAL A 199 -9.52 21.32 -8.31
CA VAL A 199 -8.35 21.06 -9.17
C VAL A 199 -7.21 20.40 -8.40
N ALA A 200 -6.47 19.50 -9.05
CA ALA A 200 -5.19 18.97 -8.54
C ALA A 200 -4.03 19.51 -9.39
N PHE A 201 -2.91 19.92 -8.76
CA PHE A 201 -1.84 20.63 -9.44
C PHE A 201 -0.43 20.26 -8.95
N ASP A 202 0.44 19.83 -9.89
CA ASP A 202 1.76 19.30 -9.58
C ASP A 202 2.94 20.27 -9.73
N GLY A 203 2.66 21.54 -10.01
CA GLY A 203 3.66 22.56 -10.32
C GLY A 203 3.89 22.80 -11.81
N THR A 204 3.31 21.99 -12.69
CA THR A 204 3.38 22.16 -14.16
C THR A 204 2.09 21.77 -14.87
N THR A 205 1.40 20.75 -14.37
CA THR A 205 0.15 20.24 -14.92
C THR A 205 -0.98 20.41 -13.90
N LEU A 206 -2.09 20.99 -14.32
CA LEU A 206 -3.35 21.06 -13.58
C LEU A 206 -4.36 20.07 -14.16
N TYR A 207 -5.11 19.44 -13.27
CA TYR A 207 -6.13 18.43 -13.57
C TYR A 207 -7.48 18.89 -13.02
N SER A 208 -8.51 18.89 -13.85
CA SER A 208 -9.86 19.37 -13.52
C SER A 208 -10.95 18.46 -14.10
N PHE A 209 -12.02 18.22 -13.34
CA PHE A 209 -13.24 17.59 -13.85
C PHE A 209 -14.22 18.59 -14.49
N GLU A 210 -13.99 19.89 -14.30
CA GLU A 210 -14.72 20.96 -14.98
C GLU A 210 -13.90 21.52 -16.16
N TYR A 211 -14.57 21.82 -17.26
CA TYR A 211 -13.94 22.45 -18.43
C TYR A 211 -13.78 23.96 -18.20
N ILE A 212 -12.54 24.40 -18.07
CA ILE A 212 -12.17 25.78 -17.70
C ILE A 212 -12.11 26.73 -18.94
N GLY A 213 -12.10 26.14 -20.14
CA GLY A 213 -11.76 26.74 -21.44
C GLY A 213 -10.68 25.91 -22.16
N ASP A 214 -10.34 26.23 -23.40
CA ASP A 214 -9.17 25.63 -24.08
C ASP A 214 -7.87 26.46 -23.79
N GLU A 215 -7.98 27.79 -23.67
CA GLU A 215 -6.92 28.66 -23.09
C GLU A 215 -7.56 29.69 -22.14
N ARG A 216 -6.88 30.01 -21.03
CA ARG A 216 -7.37 31.00 -20.05
C ARG A 216 -6.24 31.64 -19.24
N THR A 217 -6.24 32.97 -19.20
CA THR A 217 -5.25 33.77 -18.46
C THR A 217 -5.83 34.29 -17.15
N PHE A 218 -5.00 34.34 -16.12
CA PHE A 218 -5.27 34.87 -14.79
C PHE A 218 -4.15 35.82 -14.37
N GLN A 219 -4.49 36.88 -13.63
CA GLN A 219 -3.50 37.81 -13.05
C GLN A 219 -3.35 37.50 -11.56
N CYS A 220 -2.15 37.08 -11.18
CA CYS A 220 -1.73 36.73 -9.83
C CYS A 220 -0.81 37.82 -9.25
N GLN A 221 -0.55 37.78 -7.95
CA GLN A 221 0.48 38.60 -7.29
C GLN A 221 1.54 37.72 -6.63
N HIS A 222 2.82 38.06 -6.79
CA HIS A 222 3.93 37.34 -6.17
C HIS A 222 3.84 37.42 -4.63
N THR A 223 3.80 36.28 -3.92
CA THR A 223 3.42 36.24 -2.48
C THR A 223 4.40 36.92 -1.53
N VAL A 224 5.64 37.21 -1.97
CA VAL A 224 6.63 37.98 -1.19
C VAL A 224 6.76 39.44 -1.64
N THR A 225 7.03 39.70 -2.93
CA THR A 225 7.29 41.05 -3.45
C THR A 225 6.05 41.84 -3.89
N GLY A 226 4.91 41.18 -4.10
CA GLY A 226 3.67 41.80 -4.59
C GLY A 226 3.59 42.01 -6.11
N ASP A 227 4.66 41.71 -6.85
CA ASP A 227 4.74 41.94 -8.30
C ASP A 227 3.64 41.19 -9.09
N PRO A 228 3.11 41.79 -10.18
CA PRO A 228 2.12 41.13 -11.03
C PRO A 228 2.74 39.94 -11.78
N ILE A 229 2.10 38.78 -11.68
CA ILE A 229 2.45 37.56 -12.42
C ILE A 229 1.27 37.16 -13.28
N GLU A 230 1.50 36.92 -14.56
CA GLU A 230 0.49 36.36 -15.44
C GLU A 230 0.57 34.82 -15.44
N MET A 231 -0.53 34.15 -15.09
CA MET A 231 -0.66 32.69 -15.13
C MET A 231 -1.55 32.28 -16.30
N ARG A 232 -1.04 31.45 -17.22
CA ARG A 232 -1.80 30.95 -18.38
C ARG A 232 -2.06 29.46 -18.25
N LEU A 233 -3.33 29.07 -18.36
CA LEU A 233 -3.77 27.67 -18.46
C LEU A 233 -4.02 27.34 -19.93
N ARG A 234 -3.33 26.33 -20.47
CA ARG A 234 -3.52 25.83 -21.84
C ARG A 234 -3.94 24.37 -21.83
N LEU A 235 -5.08 24.03 -22.40
CA LEU A 235 -5.58 22.66 -22.42
C LEU A 235 -4.66 21.78 -23.27
N THR A 236 -4.17 20.71 -22.68
CA THR A 236 -3.24 19.74 -23.30
C THR A 236 -3.93 18.43 -23.68
N ALA A 237 -4.90 17.96 -22.88
CA ALA A 237 -5.63 16.72 -23.17
C ALA A 237 -7.04 16.67 -22.53
N LYS A 238 -7.95 15.94 -23.17
CA LYS A 238 -9.29 15.57 -22.67
C LYS A 238 -9.28 14.05 -22.39
N ASN A 239 -8.95 13.66 -21.16
CA ASN A 239 -8.69 12.27 -20.77
C ASN A 239 -9.99 11.50 -20.42
N SER A 240 -10.08 10.22 -20.81
CA SER A 240 -11.17 9.32 -20.41
C SER A 240 -10.93 8.67 -19.02
N PRO A 241 -11.96 8.06 -18.39
CA PRO A 241 -11.79 7.30 -17.15
C PRO A 241 -10.78 6.15 -17.25
N ASP A 242 -10.61 5.54 -18.42
CA ASP A 242 -9.66 4.44 -18.66
C ASP A 242 -8.20 4.91 -18.81
N SER A 243 -7.94 6.23 -18.77
CA SER A 243 -6.60 6.79 -18.99
C SER A 243 -5.67 6.63 -17.77
N PRO A 244 -4.36 6.44 -17.97
CA PRO A 244 -3.37 6.42 -16.88
C PRO A 244 -3.45 7.66 -15.97
N ASN A 245 -3.72 8.84 -16.56
CA ASN A 245 -3.75 10.10 -15.84
C ASN A 245 -4.98 10.20 -14.93
N PHE A 246 -6.13 9.69 -15.38
CA PHE A 246 -7.32 9.54 -14.54
C PHE A 246 -7.09 8.54 -13.40
N PHE A 247 -6.54 7.35 -13.67
CA PHE A 247 -6.18 6.38 -12.63
C PHE A 247 -5.22 6.96 -11.59
N HIS A 248 -4.23 7.73 -12.03
CA HIS A 248 -3.27 8.40 -11.16
C HIS A 248 -3.95 9.44 -10.27
N LEU A 249 -4.81 10.29 -10.83
CA LEU A 249 -5.58 11.29 -10.09
C LEU A 249 -6.54 10.64 -9.08
N ALA A 250 -7.30 9.62 -9.48
CA ALA A 250 -8.20 8.89 -8.58
C ALA A 250 -7.45 8.29 -7.37
N ASN A 251 -6.24 7.79 -7.60
CA ASN A 251 -5.35 7.32 -6.53
C ASN A 251 -4.85 8.45 -5.60
N LEU A 252 -4.61 9.67 -6.12
CA LEU A 252 -4.24 10.83 -5.27
C LEU A 252 -5.43 11.32 -4.43
N ILE A 253 -6.61 11.40 -5.04
CA ILE A 253 -7.86 11.80 -4.37
C ILE A 253 -8.18 10.85 -3.22
N VAL A 254 -8.18 9.53 -3.46
CA VAL A 254 -8.46 8.53 -2.41
C VAL A 254 -7.42 8.60 -1.28
N ARG A 255 -6.13 8.80 -1.57
CA ARG A 255 -5.11 9.02 -0.52
C ARG A 255 -5.42 10.24 0.34
N LYS A 256 -5.82 11.36 -0.28
CA LYS A 256 -6.16 12.58 0.46
C LYS A 256 -7.40 12.41 1.34
N LEU A 257 -8.44 11.72 0.86
CA LEU A 257 -9.63 11.40 1.65
C LEU A 257 -9.29 10.51 2.87
N LEU A 258 -8.36 9.55 2.71
CA LEU A 258 -7.86 8.73 3.82
C LEU A 258 -7.04 9.54 4.85
N GLU A 259 -6.31 10.57 4.40
CA GLU A 259 -5.56 11.47 5.28
C GLU A 259 -6.47 12.46 6.03
N LEU A 260 -7.54 12.94 5.38
CA LEU A 260 -8.53 13.84 5.98
C LEU A 260 -9.45 13.14 6.99
N SER A 261 -9.80 11.87 6.74
CA SER A 261 -10.48 10.99 7.73
C SER A 261 -9.55 10.51 8.86
N GLY A 262 -8.38 11.13 9.03
CA GLY A 262 -7.49 10.95 10.18
C GLY A 262 -6.53 9.75 10.11
N LEU A 263 -6.59 8.93 9.06
CA LEU A 263 -5.67 7.80 8.92
C LEU A 263 -4.29 8.25 8.46
N ARG A 264 -3.25 7.62 9.01
CA ARG A 264 -1.84 7.97 8.72
C ARG A 264 -1.20 6.90 7.85
N LEU A 265 -0.50 7.33 6.80
CA LEU A 265 0.20 6.45 5.86
C LEU A 265 1.41 5.79 6.51
N ILE A 266 1.43 4.45 6.60
CA ILE A 266 2.63 3.68 6.91
C ILE A 266 3.04 2.86 5.68
N GLY A 267 4.09 3.32 5.00
CA GLY A 267 4.66 2.65 3.82
C GLY A 267 3.80 2.80 2.56
N ARG A 268 2.68 2.08 2.49
CA ARG A 268 1.72 2.10 1.36
C ARG A 268 0.25 2.08 1.79
N ASN A 269 -0.05 1.80 3.05
CA ASN A 269 -1.40 1.56 3.56
C ASN A 269 -1.71 2.54 4.69
N TYR A 270 -2.99 2.73 5.00
CA TYR A 270 -3.47 3.76 5.93
C TYR A 270 -3.93 3.13 7.25
N TYR A 271 -3.47 3.70 8.38
CA TYR A 271 -3.69 3.14 9.71
C TYR A 271 -4.26 4.18 10.69
N GLN A 272 -5.15 3.73 11.56
CA GLN A 272 -5.75 4.52 12.64
C GLN A 272 -4.81 4.49 13.85
N PHE A 273 -4.22 5.64 14.19
CA PHE A 273 -3.26 5.72 15.30
C PHE A 273 -3.94 5.76 16.66
N ASP A 274 -5.13 6.34 16.71
CA ASP A 274 -5.86 6.61 17.95
C ASP A 274 -6.65 5.38 18.42
N ARG A 275 -6.86 4.39 17.54
CA ARG A 275 -7.43 3.07 17.83
C ARG A 275 -6.36 1.96 17.99
N LYS A 276 -5.13 2.31 18.39
CA LYS A 276 -4.03 1.35 18.60
C LYS A 276 -4.33 0.34 19.72
N VAL A 277 -3.74 -0.85 19.65
CA VAL A 277 -3.75 -1.87 20.71
C VAL A 277 -2.31 -2.16 21.11
N ASP A 278 -1.99 -2.05 22.40
CA ASP A 278 -0.65 -2.34 22.92
C ASP A 278 -0.61 -3.75 23.54
N LEU A 279 0.30 -4.60 23.04
CA LEU A 279 0.59 -5.93 23.59
C LEU A 279 1.83 -5.82 24.48
N GLU A 280 1.61 -5.35 25.72
CA GLU A 280 2.68 -5.00 26.66
C GLU A 280 3.62 -6.17 26.95
N ARG A 281 3.07 -7.37 27.16
CA ARG A 281 3.81 -8.63 27.36
C ARG A 281 4.87 -8.90 26.30
N TYR A 282 4.59 -8.51 25.05
CA TYR A 282 5.46 -8.72 23.90
C TYR A 282 6.20 -7.45 23.45
N ARG A 283 6.04 -6.34 24.20
CA ARG A 283 6.55 -5.00 23.86
C ARG A 283 6.13 -4.53 22.45
N LEU A 284 4.94 -4.90 21.96
CA LEU A 284 4.45 -4.53 20.62
C LEU A 284 3.27 -3.54 20.66
N THR A 285 3.06 -2.84 19.55
CA THR A 285 1.83 -2.09 19.25
C THR A 285 1.24 -2.56 17.92
N LEU A 286 -0.06 -2.86 17.90
CA LEU A 286 -0.86 -3.06 16.71
C LEU A 286 -1.59 -1.77 16.36
N PHE A 287 -1.46 -1.33 15.11
CA PHE A 287 -2.26 -0.27 14.53
C PHE A 287 -3.26 -0.88 13.54
N PRO A 288 -4.58 -0.83 13.79
CA PRO A 288 -5.58 -1.23 12.81
C PRO A 288 -5.63 -0.23 11.65
N GLY A 289 -6.10 -0.67 10.49
CA GLY A 289 -6.11 0.13 9.28
C GLY A 289 -6.63 -0.64 8.08
N PHE A 290 -6.35 -0.12 6.89
CA PHE A 290 -6.96 -0.56 5.64
C PHE A 290 -5.93 -0.66 4.51
N LEU A 291 -5.98 -1.79 3.79
CA LEU A 291 -5.44 -1.92 2.45
C LEU A 291 -6.45 -1.30 1.49
N THR A 292 -6.03 -0.35 0.65
CA THR A 292 -6.91 0.33 -0.30
C THR A 292 -6.32 0.29 -1.71
N ASN A 293 -7.09 -0.18 -2.69
CA ASN A 293 -6.66 -0.24 -4.09
C ASN A 293 -7.76 0.31 -5.02
N VAL A 294 -7.43 1.28 -5.87
CA VAL A 294 -8.38 1.96 -6.78
C VAL A 294 -8.13 1.50 -8.20
N ASN A 295 -9.12 0.84 -8.82
CA ASN A 295 -9.02 0.31 -10.17
C ASN A 295 -10.41 0.18 -10.83
N ILE A 296 -10.46 -0.04 -12.15
CA ILE A 296 -11.70 -0.34 -12.87
C ILE A 296 -11.91 -1.86 -12.90
N TYR A 297 -13.11 -2.28 -12.50
CA TYR A 297 -13.56 -3.68 -12.50
C TYR A 297 -14.89 -3.74 -13.26
N GLU A 298 -14.99 -4.61 -14.27
CA GLU A 298 -16.16 -4.72 -15.17
C GLU A 298 -16.68 -3.35 -15.69
N GLY A 299 -15.77 -2.44 -16.06
CA GLY A 299 -16.09 -1.09 -16.55
C GLY A 299 -16.53 -0.07 -15.48
N SER A 300 -16.57 -0.45 -14.21
CA SER A 300 -16.89 0.44 -13.09
C SER A 300 -15.65 0.76 -12.25
N LEU A 301 -15.45 2.04 -11.92
CA LEU A 301 -14.40 2.46 -10.99
C LEU A 301 -14.76 2.04 -9.56
N MET A 302 -13.86 1.29 -8.89
CA MET A 302 -14.08 0.83 -7.52
C MET A 302 -12.83 0.98 -6.66
N ILE A 303 -13.05 1.14 -5.35
CA ILE A 303 -12.04 0.98 -4.31
C ILE A 303 -12.23 -0.41 -3.70
N ASN A 304 -11.24 -1.29 -3.84
CA ASN A 304 -11.14 -2.46 -2.98
C ASN A 304 -10.57 -2.02 -1.62
N VAL A 305 -11.22 -2.42 -0.53
CA VAL A 305 -10.82 -2.09 0.85
C VAL A 305 -10.77 -3.36 1.68
N ASP A 306 -9.63 -3.71 2.26
CA ASP A 306 -9.53 -4.83 3.20
C ASP A 306 -8.85 -4.42 4.52
N LEU A 307 -9.12 -5.14 5.60
CA LEU A 307 -8.57 -4.83 6.91
C LEU A 307 -7.08 -5.16 6.97
N SER A 308 -6.30 -4.24 7.55
CA SER A 308 -4.86 -4.37 7.75
C SER A 308 -4.51 -4.10 9.21
N HIS A 309 -3.46 -4.76 9.69
CA HIS A 309 -2.87 -4.47 11.00
C HIS A 309 -1.37 -4.25 10.83
N LYS A 310 -0.87 -3.09 11.25
CA LYS A 310 0.57 -2.82 11.29
C LYS A 310 1.08 -3.11 12.69
N VAL A 311 1.91 -4.14 12.81
CA VAL A 311 2.69 -4.40 14.03
C VAL A 311 3.96 -3.54 13.99
N LEU A 312 4.18 -2.79 15.07
CA LEU A 312 5.45 -2.11 15.39
C LEU A 312 5.98 -2.62 16.74
N ASN A 313 7.31 -2.74 16.87
CA ASN A 313 7.96 -3.14 18.11
C ASN A 313 8.36 -1.88 18.91
N LYS A 314 8.07 -1.84 20.21
CA LYS A 314 8.54 -0.80 21.15
C LYS A 314 10.01 -1.01 21.55
N THR A 315 10.53 -2.22 21.34
CA THR A 315 11.93 -2.58 21.66
C THR A 315 12.88 -1.97 20.61
N THR A 316 13.79 -1.12 21.08
CA THR A 316 14.91 -0.62 20.27
C THR A 316 15.93 -1.74 20.03
N VAL A 317 16.80 -1.58 19.03
CA VAL A 317 17.92 -2.52 18.82
C VAL A 317 18.91 -2.42 19.98
N PHE A 318 19.06 -1.26 20.61
CA PHE A 318 19.85 -1.12 21.85
C PHE A 318 19.30 -2.00 22.97
N ASN A 319 18.00 -1.93 23.26
CA ASN A 319 17.38 -2.76 24.29
C ASN A 319 17.51 -4.25 23.95
N ARG A 320 17.42 -4.63 22.67
CA ARG A 320 17.62 -6.03 22.26
C ARG A 320 19.09 -6.48 22.40
N LEU A 321 20.05 -5.61 22.11
CA LEU A 321 21.47 -5.86 22.41
C LEU A 321 21.67 -6.06 23.91
N GLN A 322 21.12 -5.19 24.76
CA GLN A 322 21.21 -5.33 26.21
C GLN A 322 20.57 -6.64 26.70
N ASP A 323 19.35 -6.99 26.24
CA ASP A 323 18.69 -8.27 26.53
C ASP A 323 19.58 -9.48 26.14
N ILE A 324 20.35 -9.40 25.04
CA ILE A 324 21.28 -10.48 24.61
C ILE A 324 22.54 -10.51 25.49
N PHE A 325 23.20 -9.37 25.72
CA PHE A 325 24.44 -9.31 26.50
C PHE A 325 24.23 -9.70 27.97
N THR A 326 23.02 -9.53 28.54
CA THR A 326 22.68 -10.07 29.86
C THR A 326 22.58 -11.59 29.95
N GLN A 327 22.50 -12.31 28.81
CA GLN A 327 22.40 -13.78 28.78
C GLN A 327 23.75 -14.50 28.71
N PHE A 328 24.85 -13.78 28.41
CA PHE A 328 26.18 -14.37 28.19
C PHE A 328 27.25 -13.69 29.04
N VAL A 329 28.00 -14.48 29.81
CA VAL A 329 29.17 -14.00 30.58
C VAL A 329 30.35 -13.66 29.67
N ASP A 330 30.45 -14.32 28.51
CA ASP A 330 31.49 -14.10 27.50
C ASP A 330 31.02 -13.05 26.49
N PHE A 331 31.63 -11.86 26.57
CA PHE A 331 31.33 -10.71 25.71
C PHE A 331 31.46 -11.02 24.21
N LYS A 332 32.38 -11.92 23.82
CA LYS A 332 32.55 -12.28 22.41
C LYS A 332 31.41 -13.18 21.91
N ARG A 333 30.96 -14.13 22.73
CA ARG A 333 29.76 -14.95 22.41
C ARG A 333 28.50 -14.09 22.31
N ALA A 334 28.38 -13.06 23.16
CA ALA A 334 27.31 -12.08 23.05
C ALA A 334 27.35 -11.31 21.72
N GLN A 335 28.53 -10.88 21.27
CA GLN A 335 28.72 -10.26 19.94
C GLN A 335 28.36 -11.21 18.79
N ASP A 336 28.82 -12.47 18.85
CA ASP A 336 28.58 -13.46 17.80
C ASP A 336 27.07 -13.78 17.66
N GLU A 337 26.38 -14.02 18.78
CA GLU A 337 24.94 -14.29 18.78
C GLU A 337 24.10 -13.05 18.43
N ALA A 338 24.47 -11.86 18.91
CA ALA A 338 23.81 -10.61 18.50
C ALA A 338 23.99 -10.32 17.00
N THR A 339 25.17 -10.61 16.45
CA THR A 339 25.42 -10.50 15.00
C THR A 339 24.56 -11.49 14.23
N LYS A 340 24.47 -12.74 14.69
CA LYS A 340 23.64 -13.82 14.12
C LYS A 340 22.14 -13.54 14.16
N GLU A 341 21.62 -12.90 15.22
CA GLU A 341 20.21 -12.54 15.30
C GLU A 341 19.87 -11.29 14.46
N LEU A 342 20.67 -10.22 14.59
CA LEU A 342 20.30 -8.88 14.10
C LEU A 342 20.72 -8.61 12.65
N VAL A 343 21.84 -9.18 12.18
CA VAL A 343 22.26 -8.99 10.77
C VAL A 343 21.28 -9.72 9.85
N GLY A 344 20.80 -9.02 8.83
CA GLY A 344 19.69 -9.48 7.99
C GLY A 344 18.37 -8.78 8.29
N GLN A 345 18.12 -8.38 9.54
CA GLN A 345 16.85 -7.77 9.95
C GLN A 345 16.63 -6.38 9.33
N ILE A 346 15.35 -5.99 9.26
CA ILE A 346 14.93 -4.64 8.87
C ILE A 346 14.53 -3.87 10.13
N VAL A 347 15.11 -2.69 10.30
CA VAL A 347 14.86 -1.76 11.41
C VAL A 347 14.18 -0.49 10.92
N LEU A 348 13.36 0.12 11.77
CA LEU A 348 12.67 1.39 11.56
C LEU A 348 13.36 2.47 12.39
N THR A 349 13.81 3.55 11.76
CA THR A 349 14.37 4.71 12.47
C THR A 349 13.26 5.61 12.99
N THR A 350 13.18 5.78 14.31
CA THR A 350 12.09 6.46 15.02
C THR A 350 11.87 7.90 14.53
N TYR A 351 12.97 8.60 14.25
CA TYR A 351 13.04 10.03 13.93
C TYR A 351 12.61 10.42 12.51
N ASN A 352 12.40 9.46 11.60
CA ASN A 352 11.95 9.75 10.23
C ASN A 352 11.10 8.64 9.57
N SER A 353 10.79 7.57 10.31
CA SER A 353 10.01 6.41 9.84
C SER A 353 10.55 5.72 8.56
N LYS A 354 11.86 5.81 8.30
CA LYS A 354 12.51 5.05 7.23
C LYS A 354 12.93 3.66 7.73
N THR A 355 12.87 2.69 6.83
CA THR A 355 13.32 1.32 7.08
C THR A 355 14.69 1.07 6.46
N TYR A 356 15.60 0.50 7.24
CA TYR A 356 16.96 0.13 6.83
C TYR A 356 17.20 -1.36 7.10
N LYS A 357 18.02 -2.02 6.30
CA LYS A 357 18.48 -3.38 6.58
C LYS A 357 19.79 -3.32 7.37
N ILE A 358 19.93 -4.09 8.44
CA ILE A 358 21.25 -4.32 9.07
C ILE A 358 22.01 -5.28 8.17
N ASP A 359 23.18 -4.86 7.67
CA ASP A 359 24.09 -5.70 6.90
C ASP A 359 25.35 -6.10 7.66
N GLU A 360 25.66 -5.43 8.77
CA GLU A 360 26.84 -5.62 9.63
C GLU A 360 26.67 -4.79 10.92
N ILE A 361 27.37 -5.16 12.00
CA ILE A 361 27.45 -4.39 13.26
C ILE A 361 28.91 -3.96 13.45
N ALA A 362 29.14 -2.66 13.57
CA ALA A 362 30.44 -2.08 13.87
C ALA A 362 30.66 -2.03 15.38
N TRP A 363 31.23 -3.11 15.91
CA TRP A 363 31.65 -3.21 17.31
C TRP A 363 32.89 -2.35 17.64
N ASP A 364 33.60 -1.87 16.61
CA ASP A 364 34.76 -0.98 16.69
C ASP A 364 34.38 0.52 16.80
N LYS A 365 33.10 0.86 16.72
CA LYS A 365 32.62 2.26 16.64
C LYS A 365 31.42 2.50 17.55
N SER A 366 31.37 3.70 18.12
CA SER A 366 30.25 4.18 18.92
C SER A 366 29.69 5.52 18.38
N PRO A 367 28.59 6.07 18.92
CA PRO A 367 28.07 7.39 18.54
C PRO A 367 29.09 8.56 18.56
N ASN A 368 30.18 8.45 19.31
CA ASN A 368 31.26 9.44 19.32
C ASN A 368 32.14 9.41 18.05
N TYR A 369 31.96 8.43 17.17
CA TYR A 369 32.65 8.33 15.89
C TYR A 369 32.34 9.54 14.99
N ALA A 370 33.40 10.21 14.52
CA ALA A 370 33.29 11.30 13.56
C ALA A 370 33.18 10.78 12.13
N PHE A 371 32.28 11.37 11.34
CA PHE A 371 32.13 11.09 9.92
C PHE A 371 32.18 12.39 9.11
N LYS A 372 32.67 12.30 7.85
CA LYS A 372 32.67 13.42 6.93
C LYS A 372 31.29 13.67 6.36
N LYS A 373 30.77 14.87 6.57
CA LYS A 373 29.60 15.41 5.86
C LYS A 373 29.89 15.49 4.36
N ARG A 374 28.81 15.62 3.57
CA ARG A 374 28.90 15.93 2.13
C ARG A 374 29.67 17.23 1.88
N ASP A 375 29.64 18.14 2.84
CA ASP A 375 30.22 19.48 2.81
C ASP A 375 31.69 19.48 3.29
N GLY A 376 32.32 18.29 3.43
CA GLY A 376 33.74 18.10 3.76
C GLY A 376 34.09 18.17 5.24
N THR A 377 33.21 18.75 6.07
CA THR A 377 33.39 18.88 7.53
C THR A 377 33.20 17.56 8.27
N ASP A 378 34.03 17.31 9.29
CA ASP A 378 33.89 16.18 10.20
C ASP A 378 32.88 16.51 11.34
N GLU A 379 31.97 15.58 11.64
CA GLU A 379 31.03 15.70 12.76
C GLU A 379 30.77 14.35 13.43
N THR A 380 30.58 14.32 14.75
CA THR A 380 30.20 13.10 15.49
C THR A 380 28.73 12.75 15.25
N LEU A 381 28.39 11.45 15.28
CA LEU A 381 26.99 11.04 15.14
C LEU A 381 26.12 11.65 16.25
N VAL A 382 26.62 11.76 17.48
CA VAL A 382 25.92 12.45 18.59
C VAL A 382 25.49 13.87 18.19
N LYS A 383 26.42 14.69 17.72
CA LYS A 383 26.12 16.07 17.32
C LYS A 383 25.16 16.10 16.12
N TYR A 384 25.37 15.24 15.13
CA TYR A 384 24.51 15.18 13.95
C TYR A 384 23.04 14.87 14.29
N TYR A 385 22.77 13.92 15.20
CA TYR A 385 21.41 13.60 15.61
C TYR A 385 20.78 14.69 16.48
N TYR A 386 21.57 15.35 17.33
CA TYR A 386 21.12 16.51 18.10
C TYR A 386 20.77 17.70 17.19
N ASP A 387 21.72 18.20 16.41
CA ASP A 387 21.53 19.39 15.56
C ASP A 387 20.38 19.20 14.54
N ARG A 388 20.25 17.99 13.95
CA ARG A 388 19.28 17.73 12.89
C ARG A 388 17.89 17.30 13.36
N TYR A 389 17.80 16.56 14.46
CA TYR A 389 16.54 15.95 14.93
C TYR A 389 16.16 16.33 16.36
N GLN A 390 16.99 17.12 17.06
CA GLN A 390 16.84 17.48 18.48
C GLN A 390 16.78 16.25 19.39
N LEU A 391 17.56 15.21 19.04
CA LEU A 391 17.66 13.97 19.78
C LEU A 391 19.00 13.90 20.53
N LYS A 392 18.90 13.80 21.86
CA LYS A 392 20.00 13.37 22.71
C LYS A 392 20.09 11.85 22.67
N ILE A 393 21.31 11.32 22.60
CA ILE A 393 21.60 9.89 22.74
C ILE A 393 22.00 9.63 24.20
N GLU A 394 21.49 8.57 24.79
CA GLU A 394 21.74 8.24 26.20
C GLU A 394 23.04 7.45 26.38
N ASP A 395 23.27 6.39 25.58
CA ASP A 395 24.51 5.63 25.63
C ASP A 395 25.46 6.01 24.48
N THR A 396 26.61 6.62 24.80
CA THR A 396 27.66 6.95 23.80
C THR A 396 28.70 5.84 23.59
N THR A 397 28.54 4.69 24.26
CA THR A 397 29.40 3.50 24.15
C THR A 397 28.80 2.39 23.29
N GLN A 398 27.48 2.40 23.04
CA GLN A 398 26.78 1.43 22.19
C GLN A 398 27.43 1.26 20.79
N PRO A 399 27.40 0.06 20.18
CA PRO A 399 27.94 -0.18 18.85
C PRO A 399 27.12 0.52 17.76
N LEU A 400 27.62 0.61 16.53
CA LEU A 400 26.87 1.15 15.39
C LEU A 400 26.34 0.07 14.44
N LEU A 401 25.12 0.24 13.93
CA LEU A 401 24.55 -0.62 12.89
C LEU A 401 24.96 -0.12 11.51
N ILE A 402 25.51 -0.98 10.66
CA ILE A 402 25.83 -0.65 9.27
C ILE A 402 24.70 -1.10 8.34
N SER A 403 24.22 -0.17 7.51
CA SER A 403 23.30 -0.46 6.41
C SER A 403 23.95 -0.09 5.07
N LYS A 404 24.10 -1.07 4.17
CA LYS A 404 24.81 -0.89 2.89
C LYS A 404 23.79 -0.48 1.81
N PRO A 405 24.04 0.59 1.02
CA PRO A 405 23.04 1.14 0.11
C PRO A 405 22.66 0.12 -0.98
N SER A 406 21.36 -0.08 -1.19
CA SER A 406 20.85 -1.04 -2.18
C SER A 406 21.25 -0.64 -3.60
N LYS A 407 21.13 -1.56 -4.55
CA LYS A 407 21.24 -1.26 -6.00
C LYS A 407 20.31 -0.10 -6.43
N LYS A 408 19.21 0.09 -5.70
CA LYS A 408 18.26 1.21 -5.81
C LYS A 408 18.86 2.53 -5.31
N ASP A 409 19.45 2.54 -4.11
CA ASP A 409 19.89 3.76 -3.43
C ASP A 409 21.22 4.27 -4.02
N ARG A 410 22.08 3.35 -4.48
CA ARG A 410 23.27 3.68 -5.30
C ARG A 410 22.89 4.43 -6.58
N ARG A 411 21.77 4.08 -7.24
CA ARG A 411 21.22 4.83 -8.38
C ARG A 411 20.61 6.18 -8.00
N ALA A 412 20.27 6.39 -6.73
CA ALA A 412 19.84 7.67 -6.18
C ALA A 412 21.02 8.54 -5.69
N GLY A 413 22.27 8.14 -5.99
CA GLY A 413 23.49 8.87 -5.61
C GLY A 413 24.06 8.50 -4.24
N GLN A 414 23.49 7.52 -3.53
CA GLN A 414 23.98 7.10 -2.23
C GLN A 414 25.13 6.09 -2.37
N THR A 415 26.37 6.58 -2.28
CA THR A 415 27.59 5.80 -2.56
C THR A 415 28.10 5.00 -1.37
N GLY A 416 28.08 5.58 -0.16
CA GLY A 416 28.64 4.99 1.06
C GLY A 416 27.63 4.25 1.96
N PRO A 417 28.11 3.38 2.86
CA PRO A 417 27.29 2.77 3.91
C PRO A 417 26.75 3.83 4.89
N LEU A 418 25.56 3.58 5.42
CA LEU A 418 25.02 4.35 6.55
C LEU A 418 25.43 3.69 7.87
N MET A 419 25.74 4.52 8.86
CA MET A 419 25.86 4.13 10.26
C MET A 419 24.64 4.65 11.01
N LEU A 420 23.95 3.76 11.72
CA LEU A 420 22.74 4.03 12.49
C LEU A 420 22.99 3.66 13.96
N ILE A 421 22.34 4.38 14.87
CA ILE A 421 22.47 4.16 16.31
C ILE A 421 21.38 3.16 16.76
N PRO A 422 21.73 2.05 17.44
CA PRO A 422 20.77 1.05 17.91
C PRO A 422 19.60 1.60 18.74
N GLU A 423 19.84 2.62 19.56
CA GLU A 423 18.86 3.32 20.40
C GLU A 423 17.76 4.01 19.56
N LEU A 424 18.12 4.53 18.38
CA LEU A 424 17.21 5.26 17.48
C LEU A 424 16.54 4.34 16.44
N CYS A 425 16.73 3.03 16.55
CA CYS A 425 16.23 2.00 15.65
C CYS A 425 15.32 1.02 16.41
N CYS A 426 14.10 0.78 15.93
CA CYS A 426 13.24 -0.31 16.41
C CYS A 426 13.26 -1.49 15.43
N VAL A 427 13.22 -2.72 15.93
CA VAL A 427 13.07 -3.93 15.10
C VAL A 427 11.70 -3.91 14.40
N THR A 428 11.61 -4.29 13.10
CA THR A 428 10.34 -4.22 12.36
C THR A 428 9.65 -5.57 12.18
N GLY A 429 8.31 -5.53 12.31
CA GLY A 429 7.47 -6.70 12.13
C GLY A 429 7.55 -7.67 13.30
N ILE A 430 7.38 -8.95 12.99
CA ILE A 430 7.40 -10.08 13.92
C ILE A 430 8.63 -10.90 13.55
N SER A 431 9.51 -11.21 14.52
CA SER A 431 10.66 -12.08 14.28
C SER A 431 10.23 -13.53 14.10
N ASP A 432 11.05 -14.37 13.46
CA ASP A 432 10.70 -15.79 13.29
C ASP A 432 10.62 -16.55 14.63
N VAL A 433 11.36 -16.10 15.64
CA VAL A 433 11.20 -16.56 17.03
C VAL A 433 9.79 -16.25 17.55
N MET A 434 9.31 -15.01 17.40
CA MET A 434 7.92 -14.66 17.77
C MET A 434 6.88 -15.42 16.94
N ARG A 435 7.11 -15.65 15.63
CA ARG A 435 6.23 -16.49 14.80
C ARG A 435 6.15 -17.94 15.28
N SER A 436 7.20 -18.45 15.92
CA SER A 436 7.25 -19.80 16.49
C SER A 436 6.57 -19.91 17.87
N ASP A 437 6.38 -18.81 18.61
CA ASP A 437 5.59 -18.81 19.84
C ASP A 437 4.10 -18.93 19.52
N PHE A 438 3.53 -20.11 19.77
CA PHE A 438 2.10 -20.38 19.62
C PHE A 438 1.22 -19.47 20.50
N GLN A 439 1.67 -19.11 21.71
CA GLN A 439 0.89 -18.25 22.60
C GLN A 439 0.89 -16.81 22.07
N PHE A 440 2.02 -16.30 21.58
CA PHE A 440 2.07 -15.02 20.86
C PHE A 440 1.14 -15.04 19.64
N MET A 441 1.26 -16.06 18.78
CA MET A 441 0.47 -16.13 17.55
C MET A 441 -1.03 -16.27 17.83
N LYS A 442 -1.42 -16.92 18.94
CA LYS A 442 -2.82 -16.99 19.42
C LYS A 442 -3.33 -15.64 19.92
N GLU A 443 -2.52 -14.89 20.67
CA GLU A 443 -2.84 -13.54 21.17
C GLU A 443 -2.95 -12.53 20.01
N LEU A 444 -2.01 -12.59 19.06
CA LEU A 444 -2.05 -11.83 17.81
C LEU A 444 -3.27 -12.18 16.96
N ALA A 445 -3.62 -13.48 16.83
CA ALA A 445 -4.79 -13.93 16.11
C ALA A 445 -6.09 -13.41 16.73
N HIS A 446 -6.19 -13.30 18.06
CA HIS A 446 -7.38 -12.74 18.73
C HIS A 446 -7.70 -11.31 18.26
N HIS A 447 -6.69 -10.48 17.99
CA HIS A 447 -6.89 -9.12 17.48
C HIS A 447 -6.99 -9.02 15.95
N THR A 448 -6.42 -9.99 15.20
CA THR A 448 -6.27 -9.88 13.73
C THR A 448 -7.20 -10.79 12.93
N HIS A 449 -7.65 -11.92 13.47
CA HIS A 449 -8.61 -12.83 12.83
C HIS A 449 -10.04 -12.37 13.03
N ILE A 450 -10.49 -11.48 12.13
CA ILE A 450 -11.82 -10.88 12.17
C ILE A 450 -12.77 -11.65 11.23
N GLY A 451 -13.84 -12.21 11.79
CA GLY A 451 -14.86 -12.96 11.06
C GLY A 451 -15.70 -12.11 10.09
N PRO A 452 -16.45 -12.71 9.15
CA PRO A 452 -17.07 -11.98 8.03
C PRO A 452 -17.99 -10.82 8.44
N MET A 453 -18.86 -11.00 9.44
CA MET A 453 -19.78 -9.95 9.90
C MET A 453 -19.01 -8.77 10.53
N ALA A 454 -18.11 -9.04 11.48
CA ALA A 454 -17.25 -8.03 12.08
C ALA A 454 -16.30 -7.34 11.07
N ARG A 455 -15.97 -8.01 9.96
CA ARG A 455 -15.25 -7.37 8.83
C ARG A 455 -16.16 -6.42 8.07
N PHE A 456 -17.40 -6.82 7.78
CA PHE A 456 -18.40 -5.97 7.13
C PHE A 456 -18.77 -4.74 7.99
N GLU A 457 -18.90 -4.91 9.30
CA GLU A 457 -19.12 -3.82 10.26
C GLU A 457 -17.97 -2.80 10.22
N LYS A 458 -16.71 -3.24 10.33
CA LYS A 458 -15.53 -2.35 10.23
C LYS A 458 -15.37 -1.68 8.86
N LEU A 459 -15.79 -2.34 7.77
CA LEU A 459 -15.85 -1.72 6.44
C LEU A 459 -17.00 -0.69 6.33
N THR A 460 -18.08 -0.88 7.08
CA THR A 460 -19.20 0.08 7.16
C THR A 460 -18.81 1.30 8.00
N GLU A 461 -18.12 1.11 9.12
CA GLU A 461 -17.48 2.18 9.89
C GLU A 461 -16.52 3.00 9.02
N PHE A 462 -15.65 2.33 8.26
CA PHE A 462 -14.73 2.98 7.32
C PHE A 462 -15.48 3.85 6.28
N CYS A 463 -16.54 3.32 5.67
CA CYS A 463 -17.37 4.09 4.74
C CYS A 463 -17.98 5.34 5.40
N HIS A 464 -18.38 5.26 6.66
CA HIS A 464 -18.96 6.37 7.41
C HIS A 464 -17.90 7.39 7.87
N ASP A 465 -16.71 6.94 8.29
CA ASP A 465 -15.61 7.83 8.69
C ASP A 465 -14.95 8.54 7.49
N VAL A 466 -15.07 8.00 6.27
CA VAL A 466 -14.64 8.63 4.99
C VAL A 466 -15.75 9.49 4.34
N GLN A 467 -16.99 9.47 4.87
CA GLN A 467 -18.12 10.29 4.40
C GLN A 467 -18.33 11.60 5.18
N LYS A 468 -17.58 11.80 6.27
CA LYS A 468 -17.56 13.02 7.09
C LYS A 468 -16.57 14.04 6.54
#